data_AF-A0A973TLY8-F1
#
_entry.id   AF-A0A973TLY8-F1
#
_cell.length_a   1.000
_cell.length_b   1.000
_cell.length_c   1.000
_cell.angle_alpha   90.00
_cell.angle_beta   90.00
_cell.angle_gamma   90.00
#
_symmetry.space_group_name_H-M   'P 1'
#
loop_
_entity.id
_entity.type
_entity.pdbx_description
1 polymer ?
#
loop_
_entity_poly.entity_id
_entity_poly.type
_entity_poly.pdbx_seq_one_letter_code
_entity_poly.pdbx_strand_id
1 'polypeptide(L)'
;MHPVVERVTQRIAQRSRRTRNDYVARMEAAAAGHEGPARLRLSCGNLAHGFAASGEDKPRLRGGYTGNIGIITAYNDMLSAHQPME
;
A
#
# COMPACT_ATOMS: atom_id res chain seq x y z
N MET A 1 -16.35 -14.12 17.56
CA MET A 1 -14.88 -13.97 17.43
C MET A 1 -14.22 -14.57 18.66
N HIS A 2 -13.02 -15.16 18.57
CA HIS A 2 -12.34 -15.74 19.74
C HIS A 2 -12.00 -14.62 20.76
N PRO A 3 -12.24 -14.79 22.08
CA PRO A 3 -12.12 -13.70 23.07
C PRO A 3 -10.74 -13.02 23.10
N VAL A 4 -9.67 -13.79 22.85
CA VAL A 4 -8.31 -13.24 22.78
C VAL A 4 -8.13 -12.33 21.56
N VAL A 5 -8.68 -12.72 20.41
CA VAL A 5 -8.59 -11.93 19.19
C VAL A 5 -9.35 -10.62 19.40
N GLU A 6 -10.51 -10.67 20.02
CA GLU A 6 -11.31 -9.47 20.31
C GLU A 6 -10.56 -8.49 21.21
N ARG A 7 -10.02 -8.98 22.32
CA ARG A 7 -9.21 -8.16 23.24
C ARG A 7 -8.01 -7.54 22.55
N VAL A 8 -7.29 -8.28 21.70
CA VAL A 8 -6.12 -7.77 20.97
C VAL A 8 -6.55 -6.72 19.95
N THR A 9 -7.61 -6.97 19.17
CA THR A 9 -8.14 -6.02 18.20
C THR A 9 -8.56 -4.71 18.86
N GLN A 10 -9.30 -4.78 19.98
CA GLN A 10 -9.70 -3.58 20.72
C GLN A 10 -8.49 -2.79 21.24
N ARG A 11 -7.48 -3.48 21.80
CA ARG A 11 -6.25 -2.85 22.28
C ARG A 11 -5.49 -2.14 21.16
N ILE A 12 -5.39 -2.76 19.98
CA ILE A 12 -4.75 -2.16 18.80
C ILE A 12 -5.56 -0.94 18.34
N ALA A 13 -6.87 -1.08 18.20
CA ALA A 13 -7.75 0.00 17.78
C ALA A 13 -7.61 1.22 18.71
N GLN A 14 -7.66 1.03 20.03
CA GLN A 14 -7.51 2.11 21.00
C GLN A 14 -6.14 2.80 20.92
N ARG A 15 -5.04 2.01 20.93
CA ARG A 15 -3.68 2.55 20.87
C ARG A 15 -3.40 3.29 19.56
N SER A 16 -4.00 2.86 18.46
CA SER A 16 -3.76 3.40 17.13
C SER A 16 -4.74 4.51 16.71
N ARG A 17 -5.70 4.92 17.56
CA ARG A 17 -6.73 5.92 17.19
C ARG A 17 -6.15 7.16 16.51
N ARG A 18 -5.18 7.83 17.14
CA ARG A 18 -4.58 9.06 16.62
C ARG A 18 -3.89 8.82 15.28
N THR A 19 -2.97 7.86 15.22
CA THR A 19 -2.20 7.59 14.00
C THR A 19 -3.06 7.07 12.86
N ARG A 20 -4.15 6.35 13.17
CA ARG A 20 -5.12 5.91 12.18
C ARG A 20 -5.90 7.10 11.60
N ASN A 21 -6.34 8.03 12.43
CA ASN A 21 -7.03 9.24 11.97
C ASN A 21 -6.10 10.09 11.09
N ASP A 22 -4.85 10.29 11.52
CA ASP A 22 -3.84 11.01 10.73
C ASP A 22 -3.59 10.33 9.37
N TYR A 23 -3.52 9.00 9.36
CA TYR A 23 -3.37 8.23 8.13
C TYR A 23 -4.57 8.40 7.20
N VAL A 24 -5.80 8.25 7.70
CA VAL A 24 -7.03 8.40 6.89
C VAL A 24 -7.11 9.80 6.29
N ALA A 25 -6.87 10.85 7.09
CA ALA A 25 -6.86 12.23 6.60
C ALA A 25 -5.83 12.45 5.48
N ARG A 26 -4.64 11.85 5.57
CA ARG A 26 -3.63 11.91 4.50
C ARG A 26 -4.08 11.18 3.24
N MET A 27 -4.76 10.05 3.36
CA MET A 27 -5.28 9.31 2.20
C MET A 27 -6.40 10.07 1.51
N GLU A 28 -7.31 10.70 2.27
CA GLU A 28 -8.35 11.56 1.73
C GLU A 28 -7.76 12.77 1.00
N ALA A 29 -6.78 13.45 1.61
CA ALA A 29 -6.08 14.57 0.97
C ALA A 29 -5.35 14.14 -0.31
N ALA A 30 -4.70 12.98 -0.31
CA ALA A 30 -4.03 12.45 -1.50
C ALA A 30 -5.01 12.06 -2.61
N ALA A 31 -6.20 11.54 -2.26
CA ALA A 31 -7.25 11.22 -3.22
C ALA A 31 -7.91 12.47 -3.82
N ALA A 32 -8.04 13.55 -3.04
CA ALA A 32 -8.59 14.81 -3.50
C ALA A 32 -7.59 15.67 -4.31
N GLY A 33 -6.28 15.45 -4.12
CA GLY A 33 -5.24 16.22 -4.79
C GLY A 33 -5.13 15.96 -6.31
N HIS A 34 -4.77 16.99 -7.07
CA HIS A 34 -4.56 16.90 -8.52
C HIS A 34 -3.13 16.53 -8.94
N GLU A 35 -2.20 16.40 -7.98
CA GLU A 35 -0.78 16.12 -8.25
C GLU A 35 -0.51 14.68 -8.73
N GLY A 36 -1.52 13.80 -8.66
CA GLY A 36 -1.39 12.39 -9.01
C GLY A 36 -0.49 11.61 -8.05
N PRO A 37 -0.21 10.33 -8.36
CA PRO A 37 0.59 9.46 -7.50
C PRO A 37 2.04 9.94 -7.39
N ALA A 38 2.60 9.91 -6.18
CA ALA A 38 3.99 10.29 -5.89
C ALA A 38 5.04 9.60 -6.78
N ARG A 39 4.75 8.40 -7.32
CA ARG A 39 5.66 7.65 -8.21
C ARG A 39 5.97 8.39 -9.51
N LEU A 40 5.15 9.35 -9.93
CA LEU A 40 5.44 10.19 -11.11
C LEU A 40 6.76 10.96 -10.99
N ARG A 41 7.28 11.12 -9.76
CA ARG A 41 8.56 11.78 -9.47
C ARG A 41 9.75 10.82 -9.47
N LEU A 42 9.55 9.53 -9.73
CA LEU A 42 10.63 8.54 -9.76
C LEU A 42 11.37 8.57 -11.10
N SER A 43 12.66 8.22 -11.07
CA SER A 43 13.45 8.03 -12.28
C SER A 43 12.93 6.83 -13.10
N CYS A 44 13.19 6.83 -14.41
CA CYS A 44 12.75 5.77 -15.31
C CYS A 44 13.22 4.38 -14.88
N GLY A 45 14.42 4.25 -14.29
CA GLY A 45 14.92 2.98 -13.76
C GLY A 45 14.10 2.44 -12.59
N ASN A 46 13.68 3.33 -11.67
CA ASN A 46 12.84 2.96 -10.53
C ASN A 46 11.42 2.59 -10.96
N LEU A 47 10.88 3.29 -11.97
CA LEU A 47 9.60 2.92 -12.58
C LEU A 47 9.68 1.55 -13.27
N ALA A 48 10.75 1.29 -14.01
CA ALA A 48 10.96 0.00 -14.68
C ALA A 48 11.00 -1.16 -13.68
N HIS A 49 11.70 -1.00 -12.55
CA HIS A 49 11.71 -2.00 -11.47
C HIS A 49 10.32 -2.19 -10.85
N GLY A 50 9.63 -1.10 -10.51
CA GLY A 50 8.29 -1.17 -9.91
C GLY A 50 7.23 -1.82 -10.81
N PHE A 51 7.46 -1.83 -12.12
CA PHE A 51 6.58 -2.50 -13.09
C PHE A 51 7.10 -3.87 -13.54
N ALA A 52 8.29 -4.31 -13.12
CA ALA A 52 8.86 -5.55 -13.64
C ALA A 52 7.94 -6.75 -13.36
N ALA A 53 7.46 -6.85 -12.12
CA ALA A 53 6.55 -7.89 -11.66
C ALA A 53 5.05 -7.58 -11.89
N SER A 54 4.70 -6.48 -12.57
CA SER A 54 3.30 -6.22 -12.89
C SER A 54 2.86 -7.04 -14.10
N GLY A 55 1.81 -7.85 -13.88
CA GLY A 55 1.09 -8.61 -14.91
C GLY A 55 0.15 -7.70 -15.70
N GLU A 56 -1.14 -8.03 -15.71
CA GLU A 56 -2.16 -7.31 -16.49
C GLU A 56 -2.32 -5.84 -16.10
N ASP A 57 -1.94 -5.46 -14.87
CA ASP A 57 -2.03 -4.07 -14.39
C ASP A 57 -0.97 -3.12 -14.97
N LYS A 58 0.03 -3.64 -15.67
CA LYS A 58 1.16 -2.85 -16.21
C LYS A 58 0.73 -1.62 -17.03
N PRO A 59 -0.27 -1.68 -17.93
CA PRO A 59 -0.75 -0.49 -18.66
C PRO A 59 -1.37 0.57 -17.74
N ARG A 60 -2.16 0.16 -16.73
CA ARG A 60 -2.79 1.07 -15.77
C ARG A 60 -1.79 1.74 -14.84
N LEU A 61 -0.72 1.02 -14.48
CA LEU A 61 0.38 1.55 -13.67
C LEU A 61 1.21 2.59 -14.43
N ARG A 62 1.49 2.32 -15.72
CA ARG A 62 2.17 3.25 -16.64
C ARG A 62 1.37 4.51 -16.95
N GLY A 63 0.04 4.42 -16.96
CA GLY A 63 -0.84 5.56 -17.22
C GLY A 63 -0.72 6.72 -16.23
N GLY A 64 -0.12 6.49 -15.06
CA GLY A 64 0.28 7.57 -14.14
C GLY A 64 -0.83 8.15 -13.27
N TYR A 65 -2.08 7.70 -13.39
CA TYR A 65 -3.22 8.20 -12.61
C TYR A 65 -3.68 7.23 -11.50
N THR A 66 -3.39 5.93 -11.64
CA THR A 66 -3.84 4.91 -10.69
C THR A 66 -3.00 4.97 -9.40
N GLY A 67 -3.59 4.99 -8.21
CA GLY A 67 -2.85 4.88 -6.94
C GLY A 67 -2.26 3.48 -6.71
N ASN A 68 -1.27 3.37 -5.83
CA ASN A 68 -0.74 2.08 -5.39
C ASN A 68 -1.11 1.86 -3.91
N ILE A 69 -1.58 0.67 -3.55
CA ILE A 69 -1.85 0.28 -2.16
C ILE A 69 -0.86 -0.83 -1.80
N GLY A 70 0.00 -0.58 -0.81
CA GLY A 70 0.87 -1.61 -0.25
C GLY A 70 0.10 -2.49 0.72
N ILE A 71 0.02 -3.79 0.43
CA ILE A 71 -0.52 -4.78 1.36
C ILE A 71 0.66 -5.40 2.09
N ILE A 72 0.75 -5.15 3.40
CA ILE A 72 1.78 -5.76 4.25
C ILE A 72 1.21 -7.04 4.82
N THR A 73 1.79 -8.17 4.41
CA THR A 73 1.48 -9.48 4.98
C THR A 73 2.54 -9.87 6.01
N ALA A 74 2.11 -10.50 7.11
CA ALA A 74 3.02 -11.14 8.07
C ALA A 74 3.40 -12.56 7.62
N TYR A 75 2.77 -13.06 6.56
CA TYR A 75 3.09 -14.32 5.93
C TYR A 75 4.37 -14.14 5.10
N ASN A 76 5.40 -14.90 5.43
CA ASN A 76 6.68 -14.86 4.73
C ASN A 76 7.24 -16.27 4.62
N ASP A 77 6.97 -16.91 3.47
CA ASP A 77 7.80 -18.01 3.01
C ASP A 77 9.00 -17.34 2.32
N MET A 78 10.24 -17.59 2.78
CA MET A 78 11.44 -16.89 2.29
C MET A 78 11.52 -16.84 0.75
N LEU A 79 10.97 -15.78 0.15
CA LEU A 79 10.91 -15.57 -1.28
C LEU A 79 11.54 -14.22 -1.61
N SER A 80 12.18 -14.18 -2.77
CA SER A 80 12.77 -12.98 -3.33
C SER A 80 11.74 -11.85 -3.37
N ALA A 81 12.14 -10.63 -3.01
CA ALA A 81 11.30 -9.43 -3.10
C ALA A 81 10.76 -9.14 -4.53
N HIS A 82 11.23 -9.89 -5.53
CA HIS A 82 10.81 -9.82 -6.93
C HIS A 82 9.64 -10.74 -7.28
N GLN A 83 9.19 -11.59 -6.35
CA GLN A 83 8.00 -12.42 -6.49
C GLN A 83 7.14 -12.24 -5.24
N PRO A 84 6.30 -11.18 -5.19
CA PRO A 84 5.35 -10.98 -4.11
C PRO A 84 4.39 -12.18 -4.03
N MET A 85 3.78 -12.36 -2.86
CA MET A 85 2.72 -13.35 -2.63
C MET A 85 1.63 -13.22 -3.73
N GLU A 86 1.29 -14.31 -4.41
CA GLU A 86 0.13 -14.38 -5.33
C GLU A 86 -1.16 -14.74 -4.60
#